data_AF-A0A858R4A0-F1
#
_entry.id   AF-A0A858R4A0-F1
#
_cell.length_a   1.000
_cell.length_b   1.000
_cell.length_c   1.000
_cell.angle_alpha   90.00
_cell.angle_beta   90.00
_cell.angle_gamma   90.00
#
_symmetry.space_group_name_H-M   'P 1'
#
loop_
_entity.id
_entity.type
_entity.pdbx_description
1 polymer ?
#
loop_
_entity_poly.entity_id
_entity_poly.type
_entity_poly.pdbx_seq_one_letter_code
_entity_poly.pdbx_strand_id
1 'polypeptide(L)'
;MTEEQEAFIAAQVKDGRYPDVESALRDGVFALELIDSDEEMQLRRLHAEIKIGLDQLDRGEYVEVRLDQLGDYLNSLGRTATKKWPPA
;
A
#
# COMPACT_ATOMS: atom_id res chain seq x y z
N MET A 1 22.75 -17.82 6.56
CA MET A 1 22.75 -17.22 5.21
C MET A 1 22.88 -18.33 4.20
N THR A 2 22.33 -18.14 3.01
CA THR A 2 22.65 -18.98 1.85
C THR A 2 23.95 -18.48 1.21
N GLU A 3 24.65 -19.34 0.47
CA GLU A 3 25.85 -18.95 -0.30
C GLU A 3 25.55 -17.81 -1.28
N GLU A 4 24.35 -17.79 -1.85
CA GLU A 4 23.88 -16.72 -2.74
C GLU A 4 23.76 -15.37 -2.01
N GLN A 5 23.25 -15.36 -0.77
CA GLN A 5 23.18 -14.16 0.06
C GLN A 5 24.58 -13.65 0.44
N GLU A 6 25.53 -14.55 0.72
CA GLU A 6 26.91 -14.18 1.04
C GLU A 6 27.60 -13.56 -0.16
N ALA A 7 27.45 -14.17 -1.34
CA ALA A 7 27.98 -13.62 -2.59
C ALA A 7 27.38 -12.25 -2.93
N PHE A 8 26.07 -12.07 -2.73
CA PHE A 8 25.40 -10.79 -2.95
C PHE A 8 25.94 -9.69 -2.03
N ILE A 9 26.04 -9.95 -0.72
CA ILE A 9 26.54 -8.94 0.24
C ILE A 9 28.02 -8.63 -0.02
N ALA A 10 28.83 -9.65 -0.31
CA ALA A 10 30.24 -9.46 -0.66
C ALA A 10 30.42 -8.57 -1.91
N ALA A 11 29.55 -8.71 -2.92
CA ALA A 11 29.55 -7.84 -4.09
C ALA A 11 29.24 -6.37 -3.72
N GLN A 12 28.24 -6.13 -2.85
CA GLN A 12 27.90 -4.77 -2.43
C GLN A 12 29.03 -4.08 -1.64
N VAL A 13 29.77 -4.83 -0.82
CA VAL A 13 30.96 -4.31 -0.11
C VAL A 13 32.09 -4.05 -1.10
N LYS A 14 32.35 -4.98 -2.02
CA LYS A 14 33.39 -4.85 -3.06
C LYS A 14 33.15 -3.65 -3.98
N ASP A 15 31.90 -3.38 -4.31
CA ASP A 15 31.50 -2.23 -5.14
C ASP A 15 31.50 -0.90 -4.36
N GLY A 16 31.86 -0.94 -3.07
CA GLY A 16 31.98 0.24 -2.21
C GLY A 16 30.64 0.82 -1.75
N ARG A 17 29.52 0.12 -2.00
CA ARG A 17 28.18 0.56 -1.55
C ARG A 17 28.06 0.50 -0.03
N TYR A 18 28.71 -0.48 0.59
CA TYR A 18 28.81 -0.58 2.04
C TYR A 18 30.28 -0.73 2.45
N PRO A 19 30.67 -0.13 3.59
CA PRO A 19 32.04 -0.22 4.09
C PRO A 19 32.41 -1.63 4.57
N ASP A 20 31.41 -2.41 4.99
CA ASP A 20 31.58 -3.76 5.52
C ASP A 20 30.25 -4.55 5.44
N VAL A 21 30.35 -5.85 5.72
CA VAL A 21 29.23 -6.80 5.69
C VAL A 21 28.19 -6.50 6.78
N GLU A 22 28.62 -6.09 7.97
CA GLU A 22 27.74 -5.81 9.12
C GLU A 22 26.86 -4.58 8.83
N SER A 23 27.42 -3.56 8.23
CA SER A 23 26.72 -2.37 7.75
C SER A 23 25.65 -2.72 6.71
N ALA A 24 25.97 -3.60 5.75
CA ALA A 24 25.02 -4.07 4.74
C ALA A 24 23.88 -4.92 5.35
N LEU A 25 24.21 -5.80 6.31
CA LEU A 25 23.21 -6.60 7.03
C LEU A 25 22.28 -5.72 7.88
N ARG A 26 22.84 -4.74 8.60
CA ARG A 26 22.07 -3.82 9.44
C ARG A 26 21.08 -3.01 8.61
N ASP A 27 21.53 -2.49 7.46
CA ASP A 27 20.67 -1.75 6.53
C ASP A 27 19.56 -2.65 5.95
N GLY A 28 19.88 -3.91 5.64
CA GLY A 28 18.88 -4.91 5.24
C GLY A 28 17.81 -5.16 6.31
N VAL A 29 18.20 -5.28 7.59
CA VAL A 29 17.25 -5.41 8.70
C VAL A 29 16.39 -4.16 8.84
N PHE A 30 16.97 -2.97 8.80
CA PHE A 30 16.21 -1.72 8.85
C PHE A 30 15.22 -1.59 7.69
N ALA A 31 15.58 -2.03 6.49
CA ALA A 31 14.68 -2.01 5.34
C ALA A 31 13.48 -2.96 5.55
N LEU A 32 13.70 -4.15 6.13
CA LEU A 32 12.62 -5.07 6.47
C LEU A 32 11.69 -4.49 7.53
N GLU A 33 12.22 -3.91 8.61
CA GLU A 33 11.41 -3.25 9.64
C GLU A 33 10.57 -2.10 9.08
N LEU A 34 11.13 -1.33 8.13
CA LEU A 34 10.39 -0.27 7.47
C LEU A 34 9.24 -0.82 6.62
N ILE A 35 9.49 -1.89 5.85
CA ILE A 35 8.46 -2.57 5.05
C ILE A 35 7.35 -3.09 5.96
N ASP A 36 7.69 -3.82 7.03
CA ASP A 36 6.71 -4.34 7.99
C ASP A 36 5.86 -3.20 8.58
N SER A 37 6.50 -2.08 8.96
CA SER A 37 5.78 -0.92 9.51
C SER A 37 4.83 -0.26 8.51
N ASP A 38 5.21 -0.22 7.22
CA ASP A 38 4.38 0.32 6.15
C ASP A 38 3.21 -0.63 5.85
N GLU A 39 3.46 -1.94 5.77
CA GLU A 39 2.42 -2.96 5.59
C GLU A 39 1.40 -2.90 6.73
N GLU A 40 1.85 -2.80 7.98
CA GLU A 40 0.96 -2.62 9.12
C GLU A 40 0.14 -1.32 9.01
N MET A 41 0.75 -0.22 8.55
CA MET A 41 0.05 1.04 8.36
C MET A 41 -1.03 0.92 7.28
N GLN A 42 -0.70 0.28 6.15
CA GLN A 42 -1.63 0.02 5.07
C GLN A 42 -2.80 -0.86 5.54
N LEU A 43 -2.53 -1.91 6.32
CA LEU A 43 -3.56 -2.77 6.91
C LEU A 43 -4.45 -2.01 7.90
N ARG A 44 -3.86 -1.21 8.79
CA ARG A 44 -4.64 -0.35 9.71
C ARG A 44 -5.56 0.60 8.95
N ARG A 45 -5.05 1.24 7.89
CA ARG A 45 -5.85 2.11 7.03
C ARG A 45 -6.98 1.34 6.36
N LEU A 46 -6.68 0.18 5.76
CA LEU A 46 -7.67 -0.66 5.10
C LEU A 46 -8.77 -1.09 6.09
N HIS A 47 -8.40 -1.53 7.29
CA HIS A 47 -9.37 -1.88 8.34
C HIS A 47 -10.25 -0.70 8.75
N ALA A 48 -9.70 0.50 8.87
CA ALA A 48 -10.48 1.70 9.18
C ALA A 48 -11.50 2.01 8.08
N GLU A 49 -11.09 1.96 6.81
CA GLU A 49 -11.99 2.20 5.66
C GLU A 49 -13.08 1.12 5.55
N ILE A 50 -12.74 -0.15 5.76
CA ILE A 50 -13.72 -1.25 5.81
C ILE A 50 -14.74 -0.99 6.93
N LYS A 51 -14.26 -0.62 8.13
CA LYS A 51 -15.16 -0.30 9.25
C LYS A 51 -16.12 0.84 8.91
N ILE A 52 -15.64 1.90 8.28
CA ILE A 52 -16.49 3.00 7.83
C ILE A 52 -17.58 2.50 6.88
N GLY A 53 -17.21 1.67 5.90
CA GLY A 53 -18.17 1.09 4.94
C GLY A 53 -19.19 0.15 5.59
N LEU A 54 -18.78 -0.67 6.56
CA LEU A 54 -19.69 -1.52 7.33
C LEU A 54 -20.66 -0.68 8.18
N ASP A 55 -20.14 0.33 8.89
CA ASP A 55 -20.96 1.23 9.70
C ASP A 55 -21.96 2.01 8.80
N GLN A 56 -21.59 2.36 7.57
CA GLN A 56 -22.50 2.95 6.57
C GLN A 56 -23.58 1.97 6.11
N LEU A 57 -23.19 0.72 5.84
CA LEU A 57 -24.13 -0.35 5.46
C LEU A 57 -25.19 -0.57 6.54
N ASP A 58 -24.76 -0.63 7.81
CA ASP A 58 -25.65 -0.79 8.97
C ASP A 58 -26.63 0.39 9.13
N ARG A 59 -26.21 1.61 8.75
CA ARG A 59 -27.09 2.80 8.74
C ARG A 59 -28.00 2.89 7.52
N GLY A 60 -27.88 1.96 6.56
CA GLY A 60 -28.62 2.02 5.30
C GLY A 60 -28.06 3.06 4.31
N GLU A 61 -26.83 3.54 4.51
CA GLU A 61 -26.15 4.52 3.65
C GLU A 61 -25.50 3.81 2.44
N TYR A 62 -26.29 3.05 1.69
CA TYR A 62 -25.86 2.37 0.48
C TYR A 62 -26.85 2.59 -0.65
N VAL A 63 -26.40 2.33 -1.88
CA VAL A 63 -27.24 2.35 -3.08
C VAL A 63 -27.17 0.98 -3.71
N GLU A 64 -28.33 0.36 -3.93
CA GLU A 64 -28.42 -0.87 -4.70
C GLU A 64 -28.31 -0.54 -6.20
N VAL A 65 -27.39 -1.22 -6.87
CA VAL A 65 -27.15 -1.03 -8.30
C VAL A 65 -27.20 -2.39 -8.96
N ARG A 66 -28.05 -2.53 -9.98
CA ARG A 66 -28.08 -3.76 -10.77
C ARG A 66 -26.79 -3.90 -11.58
N LEU A 67 -26.34 -5.14 -11.78
CA LEU A 67 -25.07 -5.40 -12.46
C LEU A 67 -25.04 -4.82 -13.90
N ASP A 68 -26.18 -4.86 -14.60
CA ASP A 68 -26.34 -4.29 -15.95
C ASP A 68 -26.28 -2.75 -15.99
N GLN A 69 -26.42 -2.10 -14.83
CA GLN A 69 -26.40 -0.64 -14.66
C GLN A 69 -25.12 -0.14 -13.97
N LEU A 70 -24.25 -1.04 -13.52
CA LEU A 70 -23.05 -0.70 -12.76
C LEU A 70 -22.13 0.26 -13.53
N GLY A 71 -21.94 0.02 -14.83
CA GLY A 71 -21.11 0.89 -15.68
C GLY A 71 -21.62 2.32 -15.72
N ASP A 72 -22.93 2.52 -15.93
CA ASP A 72 -23.55 3.85 -15.98
C ASP A 72 -23.49 4.54 -14.62
N TYR A 73 -23.69 3.79 -13.54
CA TYR A 73 -23.58 4.29 -12.18
C TYR A 73 -22.16 4.79 -11.88
N LEU A 74 -21.11 3.99 -12.16
CA LEU A 74 -19.72 4.40 -11.98
C LEU A 74 -19.37 5.64 -12.82
N ASN A 75 -19.84 5.71 -14.06
CA ASN A 75 -19.66 6.88 -14.93
C ASN A 75 -20.36 8.14 -14.37
N SER A 76 -21.48 7.98 -13.67
CA SER A 76 -22.18 9.09 -13.01
C SER A 76 -21.42 9.63 -11.78
N LEU A 77 -20.77 8.73 -11.02
CA LEU A 77 -19.93 9.10 -9.88
C LEU A 77 -18.70 9.90 -10.34
N GLY A 78 -18.04 9.47 -11.42
CA GLY A 78 -16.89 10.19 -11.99
C GLY A 78 -17.25 11.62 -12.46
N ARG A 79 -18.43 11.79 -13.06
CA ARG A 79 -18.97 13.12 -13.43
C ARG A 79 -19.31 14.00 -12.22
N THR A 80 -19.77 13.40 -11.13
CA THR A 80 -20.12 14.13 -9.90
C THR A 80 -18.87 14.57 -9.14
N ALA A 81 -17.84 13.72 -9.09
CA ALA A 81 -16.56 14.02 -8.45
C ALA A 81 -15.82 15.17 -9.15
N THR A 82 -15.77 15.13 -10.49
CA THR A 82 -15.16 16.20 -11.30
C THR A 82 -15.90 17.54 -11.19
N LYS A 83 -17.23 17.52 -11.01
CA LYS A 83 -18.03 18.74 -10.82
C LYS A 83 -17.86 19.37 -9.42
N LYS A 84 -17.47 18.58 -8.41
CA LYS A 84 -17.23 19.02 -7.02
C LYS A 84 -15.81 19.58 -6.82
N TRP A 85 -14.90 19.34 -7.76
CA TRP A 85 -13.51 19.81 -7.71
C TRP A 85 -13.27 20.89 -8.79
N PRO A 86 -13.16 22.18 -8.45
CA PRO A 86 -12.72 23.16 -9.43
C PRO A 86 -11.22 22.94 -9.72
N PRO A 87 -10.78 22.99 -10.99
CA PRO A 87 -9.35 23.01 -11.29
C PRO A 87 -8.71 24.24 -10.62
N ALA A 88 -7.55 24.02 -9.99
CA ALA A 88 -6.72 25.05 -9.37
C ALA A 88 -6.15 26.02 -10.41
#